data_AF-A0A662UV05-F1
#
_entry.id   AF-A0A662UV05-F1
#
_cell.length_a   1.000
_cell.length_b   1.000
_cell.length_c   1.000
_cell.angle_alpha   90.00
_cell.angle_beta   90.00
_cell.angle_gamma   90.00
#
_symmetry.space_group_name_H-M   'P 1'
#
loop_
_entity.id
_entity.type
_entity.pdbx_description
1 polymer ?
#
loop_
_entity_poly.entity_id
_entity_poly.type
_entity_poly.pdbx_seq_one_letter_code
_entity_poly.pdbx_strand_id
1 'polypeptide(L)'
;MAKVGLNGKLHTKMPDIVDMSFDQACLKCPFCGFEYNHPTRVRVLQKPLAVEVTADNVIVREGEVGGYGRGSTIELEFYCENGHLWTLEMHFHKGIVFLEAVGKEVDLKAGIKEFWRD
;
A
#
# COMPACT_ATOMS: atom_id res chain seq x y z
N MET A 1 -18.83 -50.99 24.32
CA MET A 1 -18.02 -50.27 23.31
C MET A 1 -18.68 -48.91 23.07
N ALA A 2 -18.10 -47.83 23.60
CA ALA A 2 -18.62 -46.48 23.41
C ALA A 2 -18.07 -45.90 22.10
N LYS A 3 -18.94 -45.44 21.20
CA LYS A 3 -18.55 -44.66 20.01
C LYS A 3 -18.56 -43.19 20.40
N VAL A 4 -17.38 -42.58 20.46
CA VAL A 4 -17.21 -41.13 20.56
C VAL A 4 -17.32 -40.57 19.14
N GLY A 5 -18.43 -39.87 18.85
CA GLY A 5 -18.60 -39.14 17.60
C GLY A 5 -17.86 -37.81 17.65
N LEU A 6 -16.66 -37.75 17.09
CA LEU A 6 -15.94 -36.51 16.79
C LEU A 6 -16.50 -35.91 15.50
N ASN A 7 -17.52 -35.07 15.59
CA ASN A 7 -17.93 -34.18 14.49
C ASN A 7 -18.49 -32.87 15.05
N GLY A 8 -17.68 -32.16 15.83
CA GLY A 8 -17.89 -30.76 16.12
C GLY A 8 -16.93 -29.91 15.30
N LYS A 9 -17.34 -29.46 14.11
CA LYS A 9 -16.63 -28.36 13.43
C LYS A 9 -16.86 -27.11 14.26
N LEU A 10 -15.87 -26.74 15.08
CA LEU A 10 -15.79 -25.43 15.72
C LEU A 10 -15.59 -24.39 14.61
N HIS A 11 -16.69 -23.88 14.08
CA HIS A 11 -16.68 -22.60 13.38
C HIS A 11 -16.55 -21.53 14.46
N THR A 12 -15.30 -21.23 14.86
CA THR A 12 -15.04 -20.01 15.62
C THR A 12 -15.46 -18.85 14.73
N LYS A 13 -16.59 -18.23 15.09
CA LYS A 13 -17.06 -16.99 14.47
C LYS A 13 -15.87 -16.03 14.48
N MET A 14 -15.37 -15.64 13.31
CA MET A 14 -14.32 -14.62 13.25
C MET A 14 -14.87 -13.41 14.01
N PRO A 15 -14.07 -12.77 14.88
CA PRO A 15 -14.51 -11.55 15.54
C PRO A 15 -14.98 -10.56 14.48
N ASP A 16 -16.03 -9.81 14.80
CA ASP A 16 -16.53 -8.77 13.91
C ASP A 16 -15.35 -7.84 13.56
N ILE A 17 -15.24 -7.45 12.29
CA ILE A 17 -14.24 -6.47 11.87
C ILE A 17 -14.62 -5.15 12.54
N VAL A 18 -13.88 -4.77 13.58
CA VAL A 18 -14.05 -3.49 14.25
C VAL A 18 -13.29 -2.45 13.43
N ASP A 19 -14.02 -1.47 12.91
CA ASP A 19 -13.41 -0.28 12.34
C ASP A 19 -12.73 0.50 13.46
N MET A 20 -11.40 0.50 13.46
CA MET A 20 -10.56 1.24 14.40
C MET A 20 -10.02 2.52 13.76
N SER A 21 -10.57 2.93 12.60
CA SER A 21 -10.23 4.22 12.03
C SER A 21 -10.67 5.32 13.00
N PHE A 22 -9.75 6.24 13.27
CA PHE A 22 -10.08 7.45 13.99
C PHE A 22 -10.56 8.44 12.93
N ASP A 23 -11.69 9.10 13.15
CA ASP A 23 -12.27 10.12 12.26
C ASP A 23 -11.30 11.28 11.90
N GLN A 24 -10.10 11.31 12.51
CA GLN A 24 -9.07 12.33 12.37
C GLN A 24 -7.67 11.78 12.02
N ALA A 25 -7.52 10.49 11.73
CA ALA A 25 -6.22 9.93 11.35
C ALA A 25 -5.92 10.24 9.87
N CYS A 26 -5.30 11.40 9.60
CA CYS A 26 -4.76 11.72 8.28
C CYS A 26 -3.34 11.17 8.10
N LEU A 27 -3.02 10.71 6.89
CA LEU A 27 -1.66 10.32 6.51
C LEU A 27 -0.82 11.60 6.35
N LYS A 28 0.29 11.69 7.09
CA LYS A 28 1.20 12.83 7.04
C LYS A 28 2.43 12.48 6.21
N CYS A 29 2.98 13.48 5.52
CA CYS A 29 4.26 13.38 4.85
C CYS A 29 5.34 13.00 5.88
N PRO A 30 6.06 11.89 5.71
CA PRO A 30 7.03 11.43 6.71
C PRO A 30 8.26 12.34 6.81
N PHE A 31 8.47 13.23 5.83
CA PHE A 31 9.62 14.15 5.78
C PHE A 31 9.35 15.49 6.48
N CYS A 32 8.13 16.02 6.40
CA CYS A 32 7.80 17.35 6.94
C CYS A 32 6.55 17.40 7.82
N GLY A 33 5.83 16.29 7.98
CA GLY A 33 4.62 16.21 8.80
C GLY A 33 3.37 16.86 8.20
N PHE A 34 3.44 17.39 6.96
CA PHE A 34 2.31 18.04 6.31
C PHE A 34 1.22 17.02 5.91
N GLU A 35 -0.04 17.42 6.04
CA GLU A 35 -1.19 16.51 5.90
C GLU A 35 -1.72 16.39 4.47
N TYR A 36 -1.50 17.39 3.62
CA TYR A 36 -1.94 17.38 2.23
C TYR A 36 -0.97 16.56 1.37
N ASN A 37 -1.32 15.28 1.21
CA ASN A 37 -0.59 14.30 0.41
C ASN A 37 -1.49 13.81 -0.72
N HIS A 38 -1.04 14.04 -1.95
CA HIS A 38 -1.72 13.71 -3.18
C HIS A 38 -1.16 12.41 -3.73
N PRO A 39 -1.93 11.33 -3.84
CA PRO A 39 -1.43 10.09 -4.40
C PRO A 39 -1.17 10.28 -5.90
N THR A 40 -0.02 9.81 -6.39
CA THR A 40 0.42 9.98 -7.79
C THR A 40 0.52 8.65 -8.53
N ARG A 41 0.86 7.58 -7.81
CA ARG A 41 1.03 6.25 -8.38
C ARG A 41 0.80 5.15 -7.35
N VAL A 42 0.20 4.03 -7.79
CA VAL A 42 0.10 2.79 -7.01
C VAL A 42 0.77 1.69 -7.80
N ARG A 43 1.69 0.95 -7.17
CA ARG A 43 2.34 -0.21 -7.80
C ARG A 43 2.18 -1.44 -6.93
N VAL A 44 1.80 -2.56 -7.55
CA VAL A 44 1.81 -3.88 -6.93
C VAL A 44 2.88 -4.70 -7.63
N LEU A 45 3.88 -5.12 -6.87
CA LEU A 45 4.96 -5.98 -7.32
C LEU A 45 4.73 -7.40 -6.81
N GLN A 46 4.47 -8.33 -7.72
CA GLN A 46 4.32 -9.74 -7.39
C GLN A 46 4.91 -10.59 -8.51
N LYS A 47 6.20 -10.96 -8.37
CA LYS A 47 6.93 -11.68 -9.42
C LYS A 47 6.14 -12.89 -9.96
N PRO A 48 6.09 -13.07 -11.29
CA PRO A 48 6.75 -12.30 -12.34
C PRO A 48 5.95 -11.08 -12.84
N LEU A 49 4.90 -10.68 -12.14
CA LEU A 49 3.98 -9.62 -12.55
C LEU A 49 4.26 -8.32 -11.79
N ALA A 50 4.01 -7.20 -12.44
CA ALA A 50 3.71 -5.96 -11.75
C ALA A 50 2.55 -5.23 -12.39
N VAL A 51 1.79 -4.56 -11.54
CA VAL A 51 0.69 -3.69 -11.92
C VAL A 51 1.03 -2.29 -11.43
N GLU A 52 0.95 -1.31 -12.32
CA GLU A 52 1.13 0.10 -12.01
C GLU A 52 -0.14 0.84 -12.42
N VAL A 53 -0.66 1.67 -11.53
CA VAL A 53 -1.80 2.55 -11.75
C VAL A 53 -1.26 3.97 -11.60
N THR A 54 -1.57 4.83 -12.56
CA THR A 54 -1.31 6.28 -12.51
C THR A 54 -2.58 7.04 -12.88
N ALA A 55 -2.53 8.37 -12.87
CA ALA A 55 -3.63 9.21 -13.34
C ALA A 55 -4.04 8.95 -14.80
N ASP A 56 -3.07 8.56 -15.64
CA ASP A 56 -3.27 8.45 -17.09
C ASP A 56 -3.62 7.02 -17.52
N ASN A 57 -3.14 6.01 -16.79
CA ASN A 57 -3.18 4.63 -17.26
C ASN A 57 -3.08 3.57 -16.15
N VAL A 58 -3.46 2.36 -16.54
CA VAL A 58 -3.17 1.12 -15.82
C VAL A 58 -2.23 0.30 -16.70
N ILE A 59 -1.06 -0.05 -16.18
CA ILE A 59 -0.04 -0.82 -16.87
C ILE A 59 0.15 -2.15 -16.16
N VAL A 60 0.08 -3.25 -16.91
CA VAL A 60 0.47 -4.57 -16.44
C VAL A 60 1.75 -4.98 -17.16
N ARG A 61 2.78 -5.37 -16.41
CA ARG A 61 4.07 -5.80 -16.94
C ARG A 61 4.40 -7.21 -16.45
N GLU A 62 4.84 -8.06 -17.36
CA GLU A 62 5.41 -9.37 -17.05
C GLU A 62 6.94 -9.30 -17.17
N GLY A 63 7.65 -10.01 -16.29
CA GLY A 63 9.10 -10.14 -16.33
C GLY A 63 9.78 -9.91 -14.97
N GLU A 64 11.09 -9.68 -15.01
CA GLU A 64 11.83 -9.32 -13.80
C GLU A 64 11.50 -7.89 -13.41
N VAL A 65 10.48 -7.74 -12.58
CA VAL A 65 10.12 -6.43 -12.05
C VAL A 65 11.00 -6.14 -10.83
N GLY A 66 11.72 -5.02 -10.90
CA GLY A 66 12.53 -4.50 -9.81
C GLY A 66 11.67 -4.36 -8.55
N GLY A 67 12.12 -4.99 -7.48
CA GLY A 67 11.47 -5.02 -6.18
C GLY A 67 12.42 -5.65 -5.19
N TYR A 68 12.81 -4.88 -4.18
CA TYR A 68 13.56 -5.39 -3.04
C TYR A 68 12.54 -6.04 -2.10
N GLY A 69 12.57 -7.37 -1.95
CA GLY A 69 11.63 -7.99 -1.02
C GLY A 69 11.51 -9.50 -1.10
N ARG A 70 11.03 -10.07 0.00
CA ARG A 70 10.69 -11.50 0.12
C ARG A 70 9.16 -11.66 0.01
N GLY A 71 8.55 -11.43 -1.14
CA GLY A 71 7.11 -11.61 -1.34
C GLY A 71 6.50 -10.58 -2.28
N SER A 72 5.22 -10.27 -2.07
CA SER A 72 4.53 -9.17 -2.77
C SER A 72 4.82 -7.85 -2.07
N THR A 73 4.95 -6.77 -2.83
CA THR A 73 5.11 -5.40 -2.32
C THR A 73 4.02 -4.52 -2.91
N ILE A 74 3.41 -3.67 -2.08
CA ILE A 74 2.52 -2.60 -2.54
C ILE A 74 3.23 -1.27 -2.28
N GLU A 75 3.37 -0.45 -3.29
CA GLU A 75 3.97 0.87 -3.23
C GLU A 75 2.90 1.92 -3.51
N LEU A 76 2.75 2.87 -2.60
CA LEU A 76 1.86 4.02 -2.73
C LEU A 76 2.72 5.27 -2.81
N GLU A 77 2.82 5.88 -3.98
CA GLU A 77 3.54 7.14 -4.17
C GLU A 77 2.62 8.32 -3.92
N PHE A 78 3.14 9.29 -3.19
CA PHE A 78 2.50 10.51 -2.79
C PHE A 78 3.39 11.70 -3.12
N TYR A 79 2.73 12.80 -3.46
CA TYR A 79 3.30 14.12 -3.50
C TYR A 79 2.71 14.95 -2.35
N CYS A 80 3.58 15.58 -1.56
CA CYS A 80 3.19 16.48 -0.48
C CYS A 80 3.35 17.94 -0.96
N GLU A 81 2.37 18.81 -0.70
CA GLU A 81 2.38 20.21 -1.20
C GLU A 81 3.58 21.06 -0.72
N ASN A 82 4.29 20.61 0.32
CA ASN A 82 5.59 21.16 0.73
C ASN A 82 6.79 20.70 -0.13
N GLY A 83 6.60 20.02 -1.26
CA GLY A 83 7.70 19.67 -2.18
C GLY A 83 8.40 18.33 -1.95
N HIS A 84 7.72 17.36 -1.33
CA HIS A 84 8.26 16.01 -1.16
C HIS A 84 7.52 15.00 -2.05
N LEU A 85 8.26 14.24 -2.85
CA LEU A 85 7.75 13.04 -3.51
C LEU A 85 8.23 11.83 -2.72
N TRP A 86 7.31 11.00 -2.27
CA TRP A 86 7.63 9.88 -1.40
C TRP A 86 6.75 8.67 -1.65
N THR A 87 7.25 7.50 -1.31
CA THR A 87 6.58 6.21 -1.49
C THR A 87 6.45 5.54 -0.13
N LEU A 88 5.23 5.15 0.23
CA LEU A 88 4.96 4.17 1.27
C LEU A 88 5.05 2.78 0.65
N GLU A 89 6.01 1.99 1.10
CA GLU A 89 6.20 0.60 0.69
C GLU A 89 5.67 -0.35 1.76
N MET A 90 4.81 -1.28 1.35
CA MET A 90 4.25 -2.33 2.17
C MET A 90 4.76 -3.68 1.68
N HIS A 91 5.69 -4.28 2.41
CA HIS A 91 6.32 -5.55 2.06
C HIS A 91 5.65 -6.70 2.80
N PHE A 92 5.09 -7.67 2.07
CA PHE A 92 4.37 -8.80 2.64
C PHE A 92 5.27 -10.05 2.67
N HIS A 93 5.67 -10.50 3.87
CA HIS A 93 6.49 -11.70 4.02
C HIS A 93 5.97 -12.59 5.15
N LYS A 94 5.53 -13.82 4.81
CA LYS A 94 5.10 -14.86 5.77
C LYS A 94 4.04 -14.37 6.78
N GLY A 95 3.07 -13.59 6.30
CA GLY A 95 2.00 -13.04 7.14
C GLY A 95 2.39 -11.80 7.94
N ILE A 96 3.61 -11.29 7.81
CA ILE A 96 4.06 -10.02 8.40
C ILE A 96 4.06 -8.95 7.30
N VAL A 97 3.60 -7.74 7.66
CA VAL A 97 3.66 -6.55 6.80
C VAL A 97 4.72 -5.62 7.37
N PHE A 98 5.72 -5.28 6.56
CA PHE A 98 6.73 -4.27 6.89
C PHE A 98 6.37 -2.97 6.16
N LEU A 99 6.46 -1.85 6.86
CA LEU A 99 6.21 -0.52 6.32
C LEU A 99 7.53 0.24 6.21
N GLU A 100 7.79 0.81 5.05
CA GLU A 100 8.93 1.69 4.81
C GLU A 100 8.48 2.94 4.06
N ALA A 101 9.07 4.08 4.38
CA ALA A 101 8.85 5.32 3.66
C ALA A 101 10.17 5.77 3.04
N VAL A 102 10.19 5.88 1.72
CA VAL A 102 11.34 6.37 0.95
C VAL A 102 10.92 7.60 0.16
N GLY A 103 11.82 8.55 -0.07
CA GLY A 103 11.42 9.77 -0.75
C GLY A 103 12.57 10.72 -1.05
N LYS A 104 12.22 11.81 -1.72
CA LYS A 104 13.13 12.87 -2.14
C LYS A 104 12.38 14.20 -2.22
N GLU A 105 13.13 15.29 -2.12
CA GLU A 105 12.63 16.61 -2.49
C GLU A 105 12.48 16.72 -4.01
N VAL A 106 11.44 17.44 -4.45
CA VAL A 106 11.16 17.68 -5.87
C VAL A 106 10.78 19.14 -6.12
N ASP A 107 11.17 19.66 -7.29
CA ASP A 107 10.71 20.98 -7.76
C ASP A 107 9.28 20.88 -8.29
N LEU A 108 8.37 21.65 -7.67
CA LEU A 108 6.94 21.68 -7.98
C LEU A 108 6.62 22.12 -9.41
N LYS A 109 7.54 22.86 -10.05
CA LYS A 109 7.35 23.35 -11.42
C LYS A 109 7.33 22.23 -12.47
N ALA A 110 7.69 21.01 -12.09
CA ALA A 110 7.76 19.87 -13.00
C ALA A 110 6.38 19.31 -13.42
N GLY A 111 5.27 19.78 -12.84
CA GLY A 111 3.92 19.34 -13.23
C GLY A 111 3.63 17.90 -12.81
N ILE A 112 3.42 17.69 -11.50
CA ILE A 112 3.06 16.38 -10.95
C ILE A 112 1.62 16.07 -11.33
N LYS A 113 1.38 14.86 -11.85
CA LYS A 113 0.04 14.35 -12.13
C LYS A 113 -0.45 13.51 -10.97
N GLU A 114 -1.66 13.80 -10.52
CA GLU A 114 -2.27 13.20 -9.34
C GLU A 114 -3.45 12.31 -9.76
N PHE A 115 -3.78 11.29 -8.95
CA PHE A 115 -4.95 10.44 -9.20
C PHE A 115 -6.29 11.18 -9.08
N TRP A 116 -6.30 12.27 -8.32
CA TRP A 116 -7.53 12.89 -7.87
C TRP A 116 -8.22 13.61 -9.02
N ARG A 117 -9.55 13.44 -9.08
CA ARG A 117 -10.46 14.20 -9.92
C ARG A 117 -11.49 14.79 -8.97
N ASP A 118 -11.65 16.10 -9.03
CA ASP A 118 -12.68 16.86 -8.33
C ASP A 118 -14.10 16.49 -8.79
#